data_AF-A0A7X7QCV4-F1
#
_entry.id   AF-A0A7X7QCV4-F1
#
_cell.length_a   1.000
_cell.length_b   1.000
_cell.length_c   1.000
_cell.angle_alpha   90.00
_cell.angle_beta   90.00
_cell.angle_gamma   90.00
#
_symmetry.space_group_name_H-M   'P 1'
#
loop_
_entity.id
_entity.type
_entity.pdbx_description
1 polymer ?
#
loop_
_entity_poly.entity_id
_entity_poly.type
_entity_poly.pdbx_seq_one_letter_code
_entity_poly.pdbx_strand_id
1 'polypeptide(L)'
;MRRVIVSIAIVVAVLAVPSLGADRPHPYLFFQADDIPGLREKIQTDPVAGAAFAVMKQRVDENPEVVLPPADAQIRTTYWRPIEHSAYTARDAAFIYLMTGERRYLDIAVNYLQLYADNFDTQVDFHRLKDKSYMRVFLVGHFGGASAWAYDMVYNELTDDQRRHIEDKLLRGIVRMVKESRPPNQSEGNMYEAPDAEWGPGQWNGIYFCNAGIAAIGFALNDPELYNHAVDNFKT
;
A
#
# COMPACT_ATOMS: atom_id res chain seq x y z
N MET A 1 8.29 75.63 3.73
CA MET A 1 8.80 74.37 3.16
C MET A 1 8.42 73.22 4.09
N ARG A 2 7.38 72.44 3.75
CA ARG A 2 6.96 71.24 4.50
C ARG A 2 7.69 70.03 3.91
N ARG A 3 8.50 69.35 4.72
CA ARG A 3 9.11 68.06 4.34
C ARG A 3 8.08 66.96 4.58
N VAL A 4 7.66 66.29 3.52
CA VAL A 4 6.86 65.07 3.57
C VAL A 4 7.82 63.91 3.77
N ILE A 5 7.73 63.24 4.91
CA ILE A 5 8.42 61.97 5.16
C ILE A 5 7.49 60.88 4.64
N VAL A 6 7.87 60.23 3.54
CA VAL A 6 7.18 59.04 3.03
C VAL A 6 7.76 57.84 3.76
N SER A 7 6.99 57.28 4.70
CA SER A 7 7.31 56.00 5.33
C SER A 7 6.99 54.87 4.37
N ILE A 8 8.02 54.18 3.88
CA ILE A 8 7.88 52.96 3.09
C ILE A 8 7.59 51.81 4.07
N ALA A 9 6.35 51.33 4.10
CA ALA A 9 6.01 50.09 4.77
C ALA A 9 6.48 48.92 3.89
N ILE A 10 7.55 48.25 4.32
CA ILE A 10 7.99 46.99 3.73
C ILE A 10 7.04 45.91 4.24
N VAL A 11 6.09 45.50 3.41
CA VAL A 11 5.29 44.29 3.63
C VAL A 11 6.19 43.11 3.27
N VAL A 12 6.77 42.47 4.30
CA VAL A 12 7.42 41.17 4.13
C VAL A 12 6.32 40.14 3.98
N ALA A 13 5.97 39.80 2.75
CA ALA A 13 5.18 38.62 2.46
C ALA A 13 6.05 37.39 2.79
N VAL A 14 5.79 36.77 3.95
CA VAL A 14 6.32 35.44 4.24
C VAL A 14 5.59 34.49 3.30
N LEU A 15 6.23 34.20 2.16
CA LEU A 15 5.84 33.08 1.32
C LEU A 15 6.09 31.83 2.15
N ALA A 16 5.03 31.24 2.69
CA ALA A 16 5.07 29.89 3.23
C ALA A 16 5.50 28.97 2.08
N VAL A 17 6.78 28.63 2.04
CA VAL A 17 7.28 27.56 1.18
C VAL A 17 6.65 26.29 1.75
N PRO A 18 5.75 25.59 1.05
CA PRO A 18 5.28 24.30 1.52
C PRO A 18 6.51 23.40 1.65
N SER A 19 6.78 22.93 2.86
CA SER A 19 7.84 21.96 3.09
C SER A 19 7.51 20.73 2.24
N LEU A 20 8.30 20.51 1.18
CA LEU A 20 8.44 19.22 0.53
C LEU A 20 8.98 18.26 1.61
N GLY A 21 8.08 17.60 2.32
CA GLY A 21 8.39 16.76 3.48
C GLY A 21 7.50 16.96 4.71
N ALA A 22 6.40 17.73 4.65
CA ALA A 22 5.41 17.69 5.73
C ALA A 22 4.84 16.26 5.84
N ASP A 23 4.79 15.71 7.06
CA ASP A 23 4.02 14.49 7.37
C ASP A 23 2.61 14.67 6.80
N ARG A 24 2.29 13.90 5.77
CA ARG A 24 0.97 13.97 5.15
C ARG A 24 -0.02 13.27 6.08
N PRO A 25 -1.12 13.92 6.45
CA PRO A 25 -2.10 13.29 7.32
C PRO A 25 -2.72 12.09 6.60
N HIS A 26 -2.67 10.93 7.24
CA HIS A 26 -3.29 9.70 6.78
C HIS A 26 -4.82 9.71 7.04
N PRO A 27 -5.64 9.11 6.16
CA PRO A 27 -5.28 8.55 4.84
C PRO A 27 -4.99 9.64 3.79
N TYR A 28 -4.17 9.33 2.79
CA TYR A 28 -3.94 10.23 1.65
C TYR A 28 -3.59 9.53 0.33
N LEU A 29 -3.60 8.19 0.27
CA LEU A 29 -3.28 7.48 -0.97
C LEU A 29 -4.32 7.71 -2.06
N PHE A 30 -5.59 7.48 -1.74
CA PHE A 30 -6.70 7.56 -2.70
C PHE A 30 -7.77 8.57 -2.30
N PHE A 31 -7.83 8.93 -1.02
CA PHE A 31 -8.71 9.93 -0.44
C PHE A 31 -8.07 10.46 0.83
N GLN A 32 -8.50 11.64 1.25
CA GLN A 32 -8.03 12.33 2.45
C GLN A 32 -8.98 12.08 3.64
N ALA A 33 -8.52 12.32 4.86
CA ALA A 33 -9.37 12.24 6.06
C ALA A 33 -10.64 13.10 5.94
N ASP A 34 -10.52 14.29 5.33
CA ASP A 34 -11.63 15.23 5.12
C ASP A 34 -12.65 14.75 4.06
N ASP A 35 -12.30 13.75 3.24
CA ASP A 35 -13.22 13.15 2.26
C ASP A 35 -14.20 12.15 2.93
N ILE A 36 -13.87 11.64 4.13
CA ILE A 36 -14.64 10.56 4.79
C ILE A 36 -16.12 10.92 5.00
N PRO A 37 -16.50 12.12 5.49
CA PRO A 37 -17.91 12.49 5.61
C PRO A 37 -18.66 12.43 4.27
N GLY A 38 -18.05 12.92 3.19
CA GLY A 38 -18.64 12.90 1.85
C GLY A 38 -18.75 11.49 1.28
N LEU A 39 -17.77 10.62 1.54
CA LEU A 39 -17.85 9.20 1.15
C LEU A 39 -18.98 8.47 1.90
N ARG A 40 -19.15 8.73 3.19
CA ARG A 40 -20.27 8.17 3.99
C ARG A 40 -21.62 8.63 3.47
N GLU A 41 -21.77 9.92 3.18
CA GLU A 41 -22.99 10.47 2.58
C GLU A 41 -23.27 9.83 1.21
N LYS A 42 -22.24 9.69 0.36
CA LYS A 42 -22.37 9.07 -0.96
C LYS A 42 -22.84 7.61 -0.88
N ILE A 43 -22.31 6.82 0.05
CA ILE A 43 -22.74 5.44 0.28
C ILE A 43 -24.23 5.37 0.66
N GLN A 44 -24.75 6.37 1.38
CA GLN A 44 -26.15 6.42 1.80
C GLN A 44 -27.11 6.91 0.72
N THR A 45 -26.64 7.80 -0.17
CA THR A 45 -27.50 8.56 -1.10
C THR A 45 -27.41 8.08 -2.54
N ASP A 46 -26.27 7.54 -2.96
CA ASP A 46 -26.07 6.99 -4.30
C ASP A 46 -26.33 5.47 -4.30
N PRO A 47 -27.30 4.97 -5.09
CA PRO A 47 -27.66 3.55 -5.06
C PRO A 47 -26.56 2.63 -5.58
N VAL A 48 -25.70 3.11 -6.51
CA VAL A 48 -24.58 2.32 -7.04
C VAL A 48 -23.48 2.23 -6.00
N ALA A 49 -23.14 3.35 -5.34
CA ALA A 49 -22.15 3.38 -4.27
C ALA A 49 -22.60 2.54 -3.07
N GLY A 50 -23.87 2.68 -2.65
CA GLY A 50 -24.46 1.90 -1.56
C GLY A 50 -24.45 0.39 -1.85
N ALA A 51 -24.82 -0.01 -3.06
CA ALA A 51 -24.78 -1.42 -3.46
C ALA A 51 -23.34 -1.98 -3.51
N ALA A 52 -22.39 -1.22 -4.06
CA ALA A 52 -20.98 -1.63 -4.11
C ALA A 52 -20.40 -1.78 -2.69
N PHE A 53 -20.71 -0.85 -1.79
CA PHE A 53 -20.31 -0.92 -0.39
C PHE A 53 -20.93 -2.13 0.32
N ALA A 54 -22.22 -2.41 0.12
CA ALA A 54 -22.89 -3.55 0.72
C ALA A 54 -22.25 -4.88 0.29
N VAL A 55 -21.90 -5.03 -0.99
CA VAL A 55 -21.21 -6.22 -1.52
C VAL A 55 -19.80 -6.37 -0.91
N MET A 56 -19.05 -5.27 -0.81
CA MET A 56 -17.73 -5.28 -0.16
C MET A 56 -17.84 -5.72 1.30
N LYS A 57 -18.77 -5.10 2.04
CA LYS A 57 -19.01 -5.41 3.45
C LYS A 57 -19.42 -6.87 3.65
N GLN A 58 -20.32 -7.39 2.81
CA GLN A 58 -20.75 -8.78 2.86
C GLN A 58 -19.58 -9.75 2.65
N ARG A 59 -18.68 -9.49 1.69
CA ARG A 59 -17.51 -10.36 1.44
C ARG A 59 -16.59 -10.46 2.64
N VAL A 60 -16.31 -9.32 3.30
CA VAL A 60 -15.49 -9.28 4.51
C VAL A 60 -16.23 -9.95 5.68
N ASP A 61 -17.55 -9.78 5.78
CA ASP A 61 -18.36 -10.45 6.81
C ASP A 61 -18.38 -11.98 6.66
N GLU A 62 -18.42 -12.49 5.43
CA GLU A 62 -18.42 -13.92 5.12
C GLU A 62 -17.03 -14.56 5.24
N ASN A 63 -15.97 -13.80 4.92
CA ASN A 63 -14.59 -14.30 4.90
C ASN A 63 -13.63 -13.30 5.59
N PRO A 64 -13.73 -13.13 6.92
CA PRO A 64 -12.89 -12.19 7.67
C PRO A 64 -11.47 -12.72 7.90
N GLU A 65 -11.21 -13.98 7.54
CA GLU A 65 -9.98 -14.68 7.87
C GLU A 65 -8.78 -14.11 7.10
N VAL A 66 -7.71 -13.84 7.85
CA VAL A 66 -6.39 -13.54 7.31
C VAL A 66 -5.60 -14.83 7.27
N VAL A 67 -5.26 -15.29 6.07
CA VAL A 67 -4.55 -16.55 5.86
C VAL A 67 -3.07 -16.30 5.71
N LEU A 68 -2.30 -16.76 6.70
CA LEU A 68 -0.84 -16.82 6.60
C LEU A 68 -0.40 -18.17 6.02
N PRO A 69 0.42 -18.20 4.95
CA PRO A 69 0.97 -19.45 4.42
C PRO A 69 1.91 -20.12 5.45
N PRO A 70 1.95 -21.47 5.55
CA PRO A 70 2.96 -22.14 6.36
C PRO A 70 4.39 -21.86 5.87
N ALA A 71 5.39 -22.04 6.72
CA ALA A 71 6.79 -21.72 6.40
C ALA A 71 7.41 -22.55 5.25
N ASP A 72 6.84 -23.71 4.94
CA ASP A 72 7.22 -24.57 3.82
C ASP A 72 6.22 -24.50 2.65
N ALA A 73 5.34 -23.48 2.63
CA ALA A 73 4.35 -23.29 1.60
C ALA A 73 4.96 -23.14 0.20
N GLN A 74 4.26 -23.73 -0.78
CA GLN A 74 4.51 -23.44 -2.19
C GLN A 74 3.73 -22.19 -2.59
N ILE A 75 4.40 -21.04 -2.60
CA ILE A 75 3.77 -19.75 -2.87
C ILE A 75 3.23 -19.69 -4.29
N ARG A 76 4.03 -20.09 -5.29
CA ARG A 76 3.65 -19.96 -6.71
C ARG A 76 2.39 -20.72 -7.09
N THR A 77 2.20 -21.91 -6.52
CA THR A 77 1.18 -22.86 -6.97
C THR A 77 -0.05 -22.84 -6.08
N THR A 78 0.12 -22.66 -4.77
CA THR A 78 -0.97 -22.85 -3.79
C THR A 78 -1.32 -21.57 -3.04
N TYR A 79 -0.32 -20.81 -2.58
CA TYR A 79 -0.54 -19.77 -1.58
C TYR A 79 -0.57 -18.32 -2.08
N TRP A 80 -0.26 -18.06 -3.36
CA TRP A 80 -0.35 -16.70 -3.91
C TRP A 80 -1.77 -16.10 -3.79
N ARG A 81 -2.82 -16.89 -4.04
CA ARG A 81 -4.21 -16.43 -3.92
C ARG A 81 -4.60 -16.12 -2.47
N PRO A 82 -4.39 -17.01 -1.49
CA PRO A 82 -4.61 -16.68 -0.08
C PRO A 82 -3.86 -15.43 0.40
N ILE A 83 -2.62 -15.23 -0.04
CA ILE A 83 -1.84 -14.03 0.31
C ILE A 83 -2.48 -12.76 -0.24
N GLU A 84 -2.79 -12.76 -1.54
CA GLU A 84 -3.41 -11.61 -2.19
C GLU A 84 -4.80 -11.33 -1.60
N HIS A 85 -5.59 -12.38 -1.37
CA HIS A 85 -6.92 -12.27 -0.78
C HIS A 85 -6.86 -11.65 0.62
N SER A 86 -5.92 -12.09 1.47
CA SER A 86 -5.75 -11.53 2.81
C SER A 86 -5.46 -10.03 2.79
N ALA A 87 -4.66 -9.56 1.82
CA ALA A 87 -4.38 -8.13 1.64
C ALA A 87 -5.62 -7.35 1.21
N TYR A 88 -6.42 -7.89 0.29
CA TYR A 88 -7.68 -7.28 -0.12
C TYR A 88 -8.71 -7.26 1.01
N THR A 89 -8.82 -8.33 1.79
CA THR A 89 -9.69 -8.39 2.98
C THR A 89 -9.30 -7.32 3.98
N ALA A 90 -7.99 -7.13 4.24
CA ALA A 90 -7.51 -6.08 5.14
C ALA A 90 -7.79 -4.67 4.62
N ARG A 91 -7.54 -4.41 3.33
CA ARG A 91 -7.87 -3.14 2.67
C ARG A 91 -9.36 -2.84 2.78
N ASP A 92 -10.21 -3.80 2.42
CA ASP A 92 -11.66 -3.62 2.42
C ASP A 92 -12.18 -3.43 3.86
N ALA A 93 -11.66 -4.19 4.83
CA ALA A 93 -11.98 -4.02 6.24
C ALA A 93 -11.59 -2.62 6.77
N ALA A 94 -10.39 -2.14 6.44
CA ALA A 94 -9.97 -0.79 6.81
C ALA A 94 -10.89 0.29 6.22
N PHE A 95 -11.29 0.16 4.95
CA PHE A 95 -12.26 1.07 4.34
C PHE A 95 -13.63 1.01 5.02
N ILE A 96 -14.15 -0.20 5.28
CA ILE A 96 -15.44 -0.38 5.97
C ILE A 96 -15.39 0.25 7.36
N TYR A 97 -14.31 0.07 8.12
CA TYR A 97 -14.12 0.71 9.41
C TYR A 97 -14.23 2.25 9.31
N LEU A 98 -13.57 2.87 8.33
CA LEU A 98 -13.68 4.32 8.13
C LEU A 98 -15.11 4.75 7.78
N MET A 99 -15.90 3.90 7.11
CA MET A 99 -17.28 4.24 6.75
C MET A 99 -18.28 4.00 7.88
N THR A 100 -18.10 2.97 8.70
CA THR A 100 -19.08 2.56 9.72
C THR A 100 -18.68 2.85 11.16
N GLY A 101 -17.38 2.96 11.45
CA GLY A 101 -16.83 3.04 12.80
C GLY A 101 -16.84 1.72 13.57
N GLU A 102 -17.25 0.60 12.96
CA GLU A 102 -17.31 -0.71 13.63
C GLU A 102 -15.90 -1.27 13.89
N ARG A 103 -15.50 -1.35 15.17
CA ARG A 103 -14.15 -1.75 15.58
C ARG A 103 -13.67 -3.10 15.04
N ARG A 104 -14.58 -4.07 14.87
CA ARG A 104 -14.24 -5.41 14.35
C ARG A 104 -13.52 -5.39 13.00
N TYR A 105 -13.81 -4.42 12.14
CA TYR A 105 -13.14 -4.31 10.84
C TYR A 105 -11.74 -3.69 10.94
N LEU A 106 -11.56 -2.77 11.88
CA LEU A 106 -10.23 -2.29 12.22
C LEU A 106 -9.38 -3.42 12.79
N ASP A 107 -9.94 -4.25 13.66
CA ASP A 107 -9.22 -5.39 14.24
C ASP A 107 -8.77 -6.38 13.15
N ILE A 108 -9.58 -6.63 12.11
CA ILE A 108 -9.18 -7.44 10.94
C ILE A 108 -7.99 -6.82 10.20
N ALA A 109 -8.07 -5.52 9.89
CA ALA A 109 -7.02 -4.82 9.15
C ALA A 109 -5.71 -4.77 9.96
N VAL A 110 -5.78 -4.46 11.25
CA VAL A 110 -4.61 -4.41 12.14
C VAL A 110 -4.01 -5.80 12.33
N ASN A 111 -4.84 -6.83 12.52
CA ASN A 111 -4.38 -8.22 12.63
C ASN A 111 -3.63 -8.64 11.37
N TYR A 112 -4.14 -8.33 10.18
CA TYR A 112 -3.42 -8.58 8.93
C TYR A 112 -2.04 -7.94 8.91
N LEU A 113 -1.97 -6.63 9.14
CA LEU A 113 -0.72 -5.87 9.03
C LEU A 113 0.33 -6.39 10.01
N GLN A 114 -0.07 -6.69 11.25
CA GLN A 114 0.84 -7.22 12.28
C GLN A 114 1.25 -8.66 11.99
N LEU A 115 0.29 -9.54 11.69
CA LEU A 115 0.57 -10.95 11.42
C LEU A 115 1.54 -11.10 10.24
N TYR A 116 1.34 -10.31 9.18
CA TYR A 116 2.25 -10.31 8.03
C TYR A 116 3.60 -9.69 8.37
N ALA A 117 3.64 -8.58 9.14
CA ALA A 117 4.90 -8.00 9.59
C ALA A 117 5.73 -8.98 10.45
N ASP A 118 5.09 -9.71 11.36
CA ASP A 118 5.76 -10.69 12.24
C ASP A 118 6.37 -11.86 11.46
N ASN A 119 5.74 -12.25 10.35
CA ASN A 119 6.04 -13.51 9.67
C ASN A 119 6.61 -13.34 8.26
N PHE A 120 6.71 -12.11 7.74
CA PHE A 120 7.04 -11.81 6.35
C PHE A 120 8.24 -12.61 5.85
N ASP A 121 9.37 -12.48 6.53
CA ASP A 121 10.65 -13.08 6.13
C ASP A 121 10.64 -14.62 6.18
N THR A 122 9.73 -15.23 6.94
CA THR A 122 9.71 -16.69 7.19
C THR A 122 8.60 -17.43 6.47
N GLN A 123 7.56 -16.72 6.03
CA GLN A 123 6.34 -17.32 5.48
C GLN A 123 5.90 -16.68 4.16
N VAL A 124 6.33 -15.46 3.84
CA VAL A 124 5.85 -14.71 2.66
C VAL A 124 6.97 -14.39 1.66
N ASP A 125 8.14 -13.97 2.15
CA ASP A 125 9.29 -13.64 1.31
C ASP A 125 9.85 -14.88 0.60
N PHE A 126 9.43 -15.09 -0.64
CA PHE A 126 9.78 -16.27 -1.43
C PHE A 126 11.29 -16.37 -1.73
N HIS A 127 12.07 -15.30 -1.57
CA HIS A 127 13.54 -15.38 -1.65
C HIS A 127 14.15 -16.07 -0.43
N ARG A 128 13.42 -16.10 0.69
CA ARG A 128 13.87 -16.65 1.98
C ARG A 128 13.26 -18.01 2.30
N LEU A 129 12.10 -18.33 1.71
CA LEU A 129 11.47 -19.64 1.87
C LEU A 129 12.36 -20.78 1.36
N LYS A 130 12.13 -21.98 1.92
CA LYS A 130 12.84 -23.20 1.52
C LYS A 130 12.45 -23.59 0.09
N ASP A 131 11.16 -23.54 -0.20
CA ASP A 131 10.67 -23.61 -1.57
C ASP A 131 10.89 -22.24 -2.22
N LYS A 132 11.75 -22.21 -3.23
CA LYS A 132 12.03 -20.99 -4.01
C LYS A 132 10.97 -20.73 -5.07
N SER A 133 9.81 -21.38 -4.98
CA SER A 133 8.65 -21.07 -5.82
C SER A 133 8.21 -19.62 -5.57
N TYR A 134 8.26 -18.81 -6.63
CA TYR A 134 8.06 -17.37 -6.53
C TYR A 134 6.58 -16.98 -6.74
N MET A 135 6.14 -15.91 -6.06
CA MET A 135 4.94 -15.20 -6.47
C MET A 135 5.27 -14.35 -7.68
N ARG A 136 4.47 -14.42 -8.76
CA ARG A 136 4.66 -13.51 -9.91
C ARG A 136 4.58 -12.07 -9.41
N VAL A 137 5.48 -11.20 -9.83
CA VAL A 137 5.66 -9.95 -9.08
C VAL A 137 4.65 -8.86 -9.39
N PHE A 138 3.90 -8.97 -10.49
CA PHE A 138 2.67 -8.18 -10.61
C PHE A 138 1.68 -8.47 -9.45
N LEU A 139 1.62 -9.73 -8.95
CA LEU A 139 0.82 -10.08 -7.78
C LEU A 139 1.44 -9.53 -6.49
N VAL A 140 2.78 -9.46 -6.40
CA VAL A 140 3.47 -8.76 -5.30
C VAL A 140 3.09 -7.27 -5.31
N GLY A 141 2.98 -6.66 -6.49
CA GLY A 141 2.50 -5.29 -6.64
C GLY A 141 1.08 -5.10 -6.09
N HIS A 142 0.15 -5.98 -6.45
CA HIS A 142 -1.21 -5.99 -5.91
C HIS A 142 -1.25 -6.14 -4.39
N PHE A 143 -0.57 -7.17 -3.88
CA PHE A 143 -0.43 -7.45 -2.46
C PHE A 143 0.17 -6.25 -1.70
N GLY A 144 1.23 -5.64 -2.25
CA GLY A 144 1.88 -4.47 -1.68
C GLY A 144 1.01 -3.22 -1.70
N GLY A 145 0.32 -2.94 -2.81
CA GLY A 145 -0.60 -1.82 -2.92
C GLY A 145 -1.79 -1.95 -1.96
N ALA A 146 -2.37 -3.14 -1.85
CA ALA A 146 -3.45 -3.41 -0.90
C ALA A 146 -2.98 -3.28 0.56
N SER A 147 -1.78 -3.77 0.88
CA SER A 147 -1.16 -3.62 2.21
C SER A 147 -0.91 -2.16 2.58
N ALA A 148 -0.34 -1.38 1.65
CA ALA A 148 -0.08 0.04 1.84
C ALA A 148 -1.37 0.83 2.05
N TRP A 149 -2.43 0.49 1.32
CA TRP A 149 -3.72 1.15 1.47
C TRP A 149 -4.44 0.78 2.76
N ALA A 150 -4.39 -0.49 3.18
CA ALA A 150 -4.86 -0.88 4.50
C ALA A 150 -4.13 -0.10 5.61
N TYR A 151 -2.80 -0.01 5.53
CA TYR A 151 -1.96 0.76 6.46
C TYR A 151 -2.35 2.25 6.50
N ASP A 152 -2.45 2.89 5.33
CA ASP A 152 -2.82 4.30 5.20
C ASP A 152 -4.17 4.62 5.86
N MET A 153 -5.16 3.74 5.69
CA MET A 153 -6.51 3.93 6.25
C MET A 153 -6.59 3.74 7.76
N VAL A 154 -5.71 2.92 8.36
CA VAL A 154 -5.73 2.64 9.81
C VAL A 154 -4.56 3.28 10.56
N TYR A 155 -3.72 4.05 9.88
CA TYR A 155 -2.49 4.65 10.44
C TYR A 155 -2.71 5.33 11.79
N ASN A 156 -3.75 6.15 11.91
CA ASN A 156 -4.06 6.92 13.12
C ASN A 156 -4.51 6.04 14.31
N GLU A 157 -4.88 4.79 14.06
CA GLU A 157 -5.31 3.81 15.07
C GLU A 157 -4.16 2.92 15.57
N LEU A 158 -3.00 2.97 14.90
CA LEU A 158 -1.80 2.23 15.26
C LEU A 158 -0.95 3.02 16.25
N THR A 159 -0.30 2.32 17.18
CA THR A 159 0.75 2.91 18.01
C THR A 159 2.03 3.13 17.20
N ASP A 160 2.92 3.99 17.69
CA ASP A 160 4.20 4.25 17.00
C ASP A 160 5.06 2.99 16.84
N ASP A 161 5.02 2.07 17.81
CA ASP A 161 5.71 0.77 17.70
C ASP A 161 5.09 -0.11 16.61
N GLN A 162 3.76 -0.16 16.55
CA GLN A 162 3.06 -0.92 15.51
C GLN A 162 3.36 -0.35 14.13
N ARG A 163 3.34 0.99 13.96
CA ARG A 163 3.71 1.67 12.71
C ARG A 163 5.12 1.29 12.28
N ARG A 164 6.12 1.53 13.13
CA ARG A 164 7.53 1.20 12.82
C ARG A 164 7.70 -0.27 12.42
N HIS A 165 7.05 -1.18 13.14
CA HIS A 165 7.13 -2.61 12.86
C HIS A 165 6.52 -2.97 11.50
N ILE A 166 5.32 -2.48 11.20
CA ILE A 166 4.65 -2.70 9.91
C ILE A 166 5.45 -2.09 8.75
N GLU A 167 5.94 -0.86 8.93
CA GLU A 167 6.74 -0.17 7.93
C GLU A 167 8.04 -0.93 7.62
N ASP A 168 8.80 -1.34 8.64
CA ASP A 168 10.09 -2.01 8.48
C ASP A 168 9.94 -3.46 7.97
N LYS A 169 9.05 -4.23 8.58
CA LYS A 169 8.97 -5.67 8.34
C LYS A 169 8.07 -6.05 7.18
N LEU A 170 6.94 -5.36 7.00
CA LEU A 170 6.01 -5.65 5.93
C LEU A 170 6.26 -4.76 4.72
N LEU A 171 6.02 -3.45 4.81
CA LEU A 171 6.00 -2.58 3.64
C LEU A 171 7.38 -2.46 2.98
N ARG A 172 8.44 -2.19 3.76
CA ARG A 172 9.82 -2.22 3.26
C ARG A 172 10.30 -3.63 2.95
N GLY A 173 9.74 -4.65 3.60
CA GLY A 173 9.95 -6.05 3.25
C GLY A 173 9.51 -6.39 1.84
N ILE A 174 8.31 -5.96 1.45
CA ILE A 174 7.77 -6.13 0.10
C ILE A 174 8.65 -5.43 -0.93
N VAL A 175 9.03 -4.18 -0.68
CA VAL A 175 9.94 -3.44 -1.57
C VAL A 175 11.27 -4.17 -1.75
N ARG A 176 11.84 -4.68 -0.66
CA ARG A 176 13.10 -5.45 -0.69
C ARG A 176 12.93 -6.74 -1.50
N MET A 177 11.85 -7.48 -1.28
CA MET A 177 11.53 -8.69 -2.05
C MET A 177 11.47 -8.41 -3.56
N VAL A 178 10.87 -7.29 -3.97
CA VAL A 178 10.86 -6.84 -5.38
C VAL A 178 12.27 -6.45 -5.87
N LYS A 179 13.05 -5.71 -5.08
CA LYS A 179 14.43 -5.34 -5.43
C LYS A 179 15.35 -6.55 -5.64
N GLU A 180 15.14 -7.61 -4.88
CA GLU A 180 15.96 -8.83 -4.89
C GLU A 180 15.56 -9.81 -5.99
N SER A 181 14.37 -9.65 -6.57
CA SER A 181 13.95 -10.40 -7.74
C SER A 181 14.83 -10.14 -8.95
N ARG A 182 15.36 -11.21 -9.55
CA ARG A 182 16.26 -11.16 -10.71
C ARG A 182 15.85 -12.17 -11.79
N PRO A 183 16.18 -11.90 -13.07
CA PRO A 183 15.84 -12.73 -14.23
C PRO A 183 16.01 -14.27 -14.12
N PRO A 184 17.12 -14.83 -13.57
CA PRO A 184 17.25 -16.28 -13.43
C PRO A 184 16.38 -16.88 -12.32
N ASN A 185 15.80 -16.05 -11.44
CA ASN A 185 14.94 -16.51 -10.34
C ASN A 185 13.47 -16.68 -10.76
N GLN A 186 13.11 -16.38 -12.02
CA GLN A 186 11.70 -16.20 -12.43
C GLN A 186 11.33 -16.85 -13.75
N SER A 187 12.24 -16.90 -14.72
CA SER A 187 12.01 -17.60 -15.98
C SER A 187 12.72 -18.94 -15.90
N GLU A 188 11.99 -20.06 -15.87
CA GLU A 188 12.57 -21.40 -16.03
C GLU A 188 13.08 -21.63 -17.47
N GLY A 189 13.72 -20.62 -18.08
CA GLY A 189 14.15 -20.61 -19.48
C GLY A 189 13.04 -20.35 -20.50
N ASN A 190 11.81 -20.02 -20.08
CA ASN A 190 10.71 -19.73 -21.01
C ASN A 190 10.69 -18.24 -21.39
N MET A 191 11.00 -17.91 -22.65
CA MET A 191 11.01 -16.53 -23.18
C MET A 191 9.62 -15.86 -23.28
N TYR A 192 8.52 -16.64 -23.18
CA TYR A 192 7.16 -16.11 -23.00
C TYR A 192 6.80 -15.89 -21.51
N GLU A 193 7.64 -16.37 -20.60
CA GLU A 193 7.71 -16.03 -19.18
C GLU A 193 8.94 -15.15 -18.98
N ALA A 194 9.09 -14.11 -19.81
CA ALA A 194 10.26 -13.25 -19.80
C ALA A 194 10.60 -12.83 -18.37
N PRO A 195 11.89 -12.69 -18.04
CA PRO A 195 12.26 -12.22 -16.72
C PRO A 195 11.57 -10.89 -16.45
N ASP A 196 10.67 -10.89 -15.48
CA ASP A 196 10.01 -9.70 -15.00
C ASP A 196 11.14 -8.84 -14.39
N ALA A 197 11.75 -7.94 -15.17
CA ALA A 197 12.72 -6.99 -14.64
C ALA A 197 11.92 -5.96 -13.83
N GLU A 198 11.75 -6.22 -12.54
CA GLU A 198 10.70 -5.57 -11.73
C GLU A 198 11.14 -4.30 -11.04
N TRP A 199 12.43 -4.18 -10.75
CA TRP A 199 13.04 -2.93 -10.27
C TRP A 199 13.60 -2.08 -11.42
N GLY A 200 13.54 -2.56 -12.66
CA GLY A 200 14.02 -1.83 -13.84
C GLY A 200 12.90 -1.60 -14.87
N PRO A 201 13.21 -1.01 -16.03
CA PRO A 201 12.30 -1.02 -17.17
C PRO A 201 12.13 -2.47 -17.66
N GLY A 202 11.06 -3.13 -17.25
CA GLY A 202 10.72 -4.52 -17.57
C GLY A 202 9.49 -4.69 -18.46
N GLN A 203 8.85 -5.86 -18.43
CA GLN A 203 7.60 -6.08 -19.15
C GLN A 203 6.46 -5.21 -18.62
N TRP A 204 5.46 -4.93 -19.48
CA TRP A 204 4.33 -4.06 -19.17
C TRP A 204 3.63 -4.43 -17.85
N ASN A 205 3.36 -5.72 -17.59
CA ASN A 205 2.71 -6.20 -16.39
C ASN A 205 3.53 -5.90 -15.11
N GLY A 206 4.84 -6.16 -15.12
CA GLY A 206 5.73 -5.81 -14.02
C GLY A 206 5.78 -4.29 -13.81
N ILE A 207 5.94 -3.53 -14.89
CA ILE A 207 5.98 -2.05 -14.83
C ILE A 207 4.67 -1.49 -14.27
N TYR A 208 3.51 -1.90 -14.75
CA TYR A 208 2.24 -1.30 -14.32
C TYR A 208 1.86 -1.71 -12.90
N PHE A 209 1.81 -3.01 -12.62
CA PHE A 209 1.24 -3.49 -11.35
C PHE A 209 2.26 -3.41 -10.22
N CYS A 210 3.52 -3.77 -10.46
CA CYS A 210 4.55 -3.70 -9.42
C CYS A 210 4.90 -2.26 -9.09
N ASN A 211 5.18 -1.39 -10.07
CA ASN A 211 5.49 0.01 -9.75
C ASN A 211 4.32 0.74 -9.12
N ALA A 212 3.06 0.42 -9.46
CA ALA A 212 1.91 0.99 -8.76
C ALA A 212 1.89 0.56 -7.27
N GLY A 213 2.18 -0.71 -6.97
CA GLY A 213 2.33 -1.19 -5.60
C GLY A 213 3.48 -0.52 -4.85
N ILE A 214 4.65 -0.39 -5.49
CA ILE A 214 5.82 0.30 -4.93
C ILE A 214 5.55 1.78 -4.73
N ALA A 215 4.85 2.44 -5.66
CA ALA A 215 4.43 3.83 -5.51
C ALA A 215 3.46 3.99 -4.34
N ALA A 216 2.47 3.10 -4.21
CA ALA A 216 1.54 3.12 -3.08
C ALA A 216 2.27 2.96 -1.74
N ILE A 217 3.24 2.04 -1.66
CA ILE A 217 4.10 1.91 -0.48
C ILE A 217 4.92 3.18 -0.27
N GLY A 218 5.56 3.71 -1.30
CA GLY A 218 6.36 4.93 -1.24
C GLY A 218 5.56 6.12 -0.76
N PHE A 219 4.35 6.31 -1.28
CA PHE A 219 3.45 7.32 -0.76
C PHE A 219 3.07 7.03 0.68
N ALA A 220 2.59 5.83 1.05
CA ALA A 220 2.22 5.53 2.44
C ALA A 220 3.36 5.72 3.46
N LEU A 221 4.61 5.51 3.04
CA LEU A 221 5.80 5.71 3.89
C LEU A 221 6.37 7.14 3.82
N ASN A 222 5.78 8.03 3.02
CA ASN A 222 6.34 9.33 2.67
C ASN A 222 7.80 9.24 2.17
N ASP A 223 8.09 8.20 1.38
CA ASP A 223 9.42 7.84 0.89
C ASP A 223 9.59 8.28 -0.58
N PRO A 224 10.25 9.44 -0.84
CA PRO A 224 10.41 9.98 -2.18
C PRO A 224 11.25 9.13 -3.10
N GLU A 225 12.16 8.31 -2.59
CA GLU A 225 12.95 7.43 -3.45
C GLU A 225 12.05 6.39 -4.10
N LEU A 226 11.07 5.85 -3.36
CA LEU A 226 10.18 4.80 -3.86
C LEU A 226 9.17 5.33 -4.88
N TYR A 227 8.47 6.43 -4.60
CA TYR A 227 7.49 6.94 -5.56
C TYR A 227 8.16 7.59 -6.79
N ASN A 228 9.34 8.22 -6.65
CA ASN A 228 10.07 8.72 -7.82
C ASN A 228 10.60 7.57 -8.69
N HIS A 229 11.12 6.51 -8.07
CA HIS A 229 11.54 5.31 -8.79
C HIS A 229 10.40 4.73 -9.63
N ALA A 230 9.24 4.54 -9.01
CA ALA A 230 8.06 4.03 -9.71
C ALA A 230 7.64 4.93 -10.89
N VAL A 231 7.63 6.25 -10.71
CA VAL A 231 7.29 7.22 -11.76
C VAL A 231 8.31 7.21 -12.89
N ASP A 232 9.60 7.10 -12.59
CA ASP A 232 10.65 7.14 -13.60
C ASP A 232 10.68 5.85 -14.44
N ASN A 233 10.37 4.69 -13.84
CA ASN A 233 10.19 3.45 -14.59
C ASN A 233 9.01 3.48 -15.59
N PHE A 234 8.03 4.38 -15.43
CA PHE A 234 6.95 4.56 -16.41
C PHE A 234 7.33 5.42 -17.62
N LYS A 235 8.41 6.21 -17.52
CA LYS A 235 8.83 7.16 -18.57
C LYS A 235 9.77 6.55 -19.60
N THR A 236 10.28 5.35 -19.34
CA THR A 236 11.28 4.63 -20.14
C THR A 236 10.63 3.51 -20.94
#